data_AF-A0A0A8ECR6-F1
#
_entry.id   AF-A0A0A8ECR6-F1
#
_cell.length_a   1.000
_cell.length_b   1.000
_cell.length_c   1.000
_cell.angle_alpha   90.00
_cell.angle_beta   90.00
_cell.angle_gamma   90.00
#
_symmetry.space_group_name_H-M   'P 1'
#
loop_
_entity.id
_entity.type
_entity.pdbx_description
1 polymer ?
#
loop_
_entity_poly.entity_id
_entity_poly.type
_entity_poly.pdbx_seq_one_letter_code
_entity_poly.pdbx_strand_id
1 'polypeptide(L)' 'MAMSLSIEPCIPAGSLSSGARQPTLLTSDGGLLLRPWAGDDAVALHRAFEDATIQYWSLRRMTSRAEAEEWIAAAHR' A
#
# COMPACT_ATOMS: atom_id res chain seq x y z
N MET A 1 -13.31 15.81 9.98
CA MET A 1 -12.91 15.96 11.41
C MET A 1 -11.50 15.41 11.55
N ALA A 2 -10.53 16.23 11.94
CA ALA A 2 -9.20 15.73 12.27
C ALA A 2 -9.30 14.89 13.55
N MET A 3 -8.72 13.68 13.56
CA MET A 3 -8.60 12.90 14.79
C MET A 3 -7.61 13.61 15.72
N SER A 4 -8.04 13.93 16.94
CA SER A 4 -7.15 14.43 17.98
C SER A 4 -6.27 13.29 18.50
N LEU A 5 -4.97 13.39 18.27
CA LEU A 5 -3.99 12.46 18.83
C LEU A 5 -3.69 12.86 20.28
N SER A 6 -3.58 11.88 21.18
CA SER A 6 -3.26 12.11 22.60
C SER A 6 -1.77 12.34 22.87
N ILE A 7 -0.93 12.16 21.84
CA ILE A 7 0.52 12.31 21.89
C ILE A 7 0.93 13.09 20.64
N GLU A 8 1.84 14.05 20.80
CA GLU A 8 2.39 14.81 19.67
C GLU A 8 3.25 13.90 18.78
N PRO A 9 2.98 13.81 17.47
CA PRO A 9 3.80 13.03 16.55
C PRO A 9 5.21 13.61 16.45
N CYS A 10 6.24 12.77 16.64
CA CYS A 10 7.63 13.17 16.39
C CYS A 10 7.89 13.46 14.90
N ILE A 11 7.11 12.82 14.01
CA ILE A 11 7.14 13.06 12.57
C ILE A 11 5.75 13.59 12.18
N PRO A 12 5.65 14.85 11.70
CA PRO A 12 4.37 15.41 11.25
C PRO A 12 3.73 14.56 10.16
N ALA A 13 2.39 14.54 10.12
CA ALA A 13 1.66 13.86 9.06
C ALA A 13 2.07 14.43 7.70
N GLY A 14 2.35 13.54 6.75
CA GLY A 14 2.77 13.92 5.39
C GLY A 14 4.26 14.18 5.22
N SER A 15 5.09 14.20 6.27
CA SER A 15 6.54 14.43 6.12
C SER A 15 7.26 13.38 5.26
N LEU A 16 6.75 12.15 5.19
CA LEU A 16 7.32 11.07 4.38
C LEU A 16 6.70 10.96 2.98
N SER A 17 5.52 11.55 2.76
CA SER A 17 4.83 11.53 1.47
C SER A 17 4.98 12.84 0.70
N SER A 18 5.53 13.89 1.32
CA SER A 18 5.73 15.18 0.67
C SER A 18 6.86 15.12 -0.35
N GLY A 19 6.50 15.19 -1.64
CA GLY A 19 7.42 15.53 -2.73
C GLY A 19 8.28 14.39 -3.30
N ALA A 20 8.45 13.27 -2.60
CA ALA A 20 9.20 12.12 -3.10
C ALA A 20 8.28 11.11 -3.81
N ARG A 21 8.54 10.83 -5.09
CA ARG A 21 7.90 9.70 -5.78
C ARG A 21 8.45 8.40 -5.22
N GLN A 22 7.57 7.39 -5.05
CA GLN A 22 8.03 6.05 -4.66
C GLN A 22 9.06 5.52 -5.68
N PRO A 23 10.19 4.97 -5.21
CA PRO A 23 11.25 4.50 -6.09
C PRO A 23 10.90 3.14 -6.72
N THR A 24 11.67 2.78 -7.73
CA THR A 24 11.75 1.41 -8.24
C THR A 24 13.09 0.81 -7.78
N LEU A 25 13.03 -0.32 -7.09
CA LEU A 25 14.17 -1.00 -6.47
C LEU A 25 14.28 -2.42 -7.02
N LEU A 26 15.46 -2.79 -7.50
CA LEU A 26 15.77 -4.14 -7.93
C LEU A 26 16.48 -4.88 -6.78
N THR A 27 16.17 -6.15 -6.56
CA THR A 27 16.95 -6.98 -5.63
C THR A 27 18.37 -7.17 -6.14
N SER A 28 19.32 -7.41 -5.23
CA SER A 28 20.74 -7.55 -5.59
C SER A 28 21.01 -8.68 -6.58
N ASP A 29 20.16 -9.72 -6.58
CA ASP A 29 20.22 -10.86 -7.51
C ASP A 29 19.46 -10.60 -8.83
N GLY A 30 18.77 -9.45 -8.96
CA GLY A 30 17.98 -9.10 -10.13
C GLY A 30 16.66 -9.87 -10.29
N GLY A 31 16.31 -10.74 -9.35
CA GLY A 31 15.15 -11.63 -9.46
C GLY A 31 13.81 -10.95 -9.22
N LEU A 32 13.79 -9.84 -8.47
CA LEU A 32 12.56 -9.14 -8.10
C LEU A 32 12.70 -7.62 -8.22
N LEU A 33 11.60 -7.00 -8.62
CA LEU A 33 11.46 -5.56 -8.76
C LEU A 33 10.36 -5.07 -7.81
N LEU A 34 10.73 -4.22 -6.85
CA LEU A 34 9.77 -3.45 -6.09
C LEU A 34 9.54 -2.12 -6.81
N ARG A 35 8.32 -1.87 -7.26
CA ARG A 35 7.94 -0.66 -8.00
C ARG A 35 6.64 -0.08 -7.44
N PRO A 36 6.31 1.18 -7.78
CA PRO A 36 4.96 1.69 -7.54
C PRO A 36 3.91 0.76 -8.17
N TRP A 37 2.73 0.74 -7.57
CA TRP A 37 1.58 -0.01 -8.08
C TRP A 37 1.23 0.43 -9.51
N ALA A 38 0.63 -0.49 -10.26
CA ALA A 38 0.02 -0.24 -11.55
C ALA A 38 -1.41 -0.79 -11.52
N GLY A 39 -2.32 -0.26 -12.36
CA GLY A 39 -3.73 -0.66 -12.34
C GLY A 39 -3.94 -2.17 -12.49
N ASP A 40 -3.13 -2.82 -13.34
CA ASP A 40 -3.22 -4.26 -13.59
C ASP A 40 -2.82 -5.12 -12.38
N ASP A 41 -2.14 -4.55 -11.39
CA ASP A 41 -1.78 -5.27 -10.16
C ASP A 41 -3.00 -5.55 -9.27
N ALA A 42 -4.14 -4.92 -9.52
CA ALA A 42 -5.37 -5.11 -8.74
C ALA A 42 -5.78 -6.59 -8.64
N VAL A 43 -5.55 -7.38 -9.70
CA VAL A 43 -5.86 -8.82 -9.69
C VAL A 43 -4.93 -9.59 -8.75
N ALA A 44 -3.62 -9.30 -8.79
CA ALA A 44 -2.64 -9.94 -7.91
C ALA A 44 -2.85 -9.53 -6.45
N LEU A 45 -3.13 -8.25 -6.22
CA LEU A 45 -3.43 -7.71 -4.89
C LEU A 45 -4.70 -8.34 -4.31
N HIS A 46 -5.78 -8.46 -5.11
CA HIS A 46 -7.01 -9.12 -4.67
C HIS A 46 -6.76 -10.57 -4.25
N ARG A 47 -6.05 -11.34 -5.08
CA ARG A 47 -5.69 -12.73 -4.78
C ARG A 47 -4.86 -12.86 -3.50
N ALA A 48 -3.91 -11.95 -3.26
CA ALA A 48 -3.11 -11.97 -2.04
C ALA A 48 -3.99 -11.78 -0.79
N PHE A 49 -5.03 -10.95 -0.87
CA PHE A 49 -5.97 -10.76 0.24
C PHE A 49 -6.99 -11.89 0.40
N GLU A 50 -7.13 -12.80 -0.56
CA GLU A 50 -7.92 -14.05 -0.41
C GLU A 50 -7.16 -15.13 0.38
N ASP A 51 -5.84 -15.00 0.52
CA ASP A 51 -5.00 -15.95 1.26
C ASP A 51 -5.29 -15.90 2.77
N ALA A 52 -5.66 -17.05 3.36
CA ALA A 52 -6.03 -17.14 4.76
C ALA A 52 -4.87 -16.81 5.73
N THR A 53 -3.63 -17.12 5.36
CA THR A 53 -2.44 -16.78 6.15
C THR A 53 -2.17 -15.27 6.11
N ILE A 54 -2.31 -14.63 4.95
CA ILE A 54 -2.21 -13.17 4.84
C ILE A 54 -3.33 -12.49 5.64
N GLN A 55 -4.56 -13.00 5.53
CA GLN A 55 -5.70 -12.49 6.30
C GLN A 55 -5.47 -12.61 7.80
N TYR A 56 -4.95 -13.74 8.30
CA TYR A 56 -4.76 -13.95 9.73
C TYR A 56 -3.94 -12.83 10.39
N TRP A 57 -2.92 -12.31 9.70
CA TRP A 57 -2.03 -11.25 10.21
C TRP A 57 -2.39 -9.82 9.77
N SER A 58 -3.34 -9.66 8.84
CA SER A 58 -3.70 -8.35 8.29
C SER A 58 -4.85 -7.70 9.04
N LEU A 59 -4.67 -6.45 9.48
CA LEU A 59 -5.76 -5.63 10.04
C LEU A 59 -6.77 -5.17 8.98
N ARG A 60 -6.31 -5.07 7.72
CA ARG A 60 -7.17 -4.70 6.59
C ARG A 60 -7.73 -5.95 5.92
N ARG A 61 -8.93 -5.80 5.37
CA ARG A 61 -9.59 -6.81 4.53
C ARG A 61 -9.89 -6.16 3.19
N MET A 62 -9.90 -6.98 2.15
CA MET A 62 -10.30 -6.58 0.83
C MET A 62 -11.22 -7.66 0.28
N THR A 63 -12.42 -7.26 -0.09
CA THR A 63 -13.52 -8.20 -0.40
C THR A 63 -13.82 -8.26 -1.89
N SER A 64 -13.24 -7.37 -2.69
CA SER A 64 -13.45 -7.32 -4.12
C SER A 64 -12.23 -6.80 -4.88
N ARG A 65 -12.18 -7.12 -6.18
CA ARG A 65 -11.20 -6.53 -7.10
C ARG A 65 -11.38 -5.00 -7.25
N ALA A 66 -12.61 -4.50 -7.24
CA ALA A 66 -12.85 -3.05 -7.39
C ALA A 66 -12.22 -2.25 -6.25
N GLU A 67 -12.30 -2.78 -5.02
CA GLU A 67 -11.61 -2.20 -3.86
C GLU A 67 -10.09 -2.18 -4.03
N ALA A 68 -9.51 -3.20 -4.68
CA ALA A 68 -8.08 -3.21 -5.02
C ALA A 68 -7.70 -2.08 -5.98
N GLU A 69 -8.52 -1.85 -7.02
CA GLU A 69 -8.34 -0.77 -7.99
C GLU A 69 -8.40 0.60 -7.30
N GLU A 70 -9.36 0.80 -6.38
CA GLU A 70 -9.47 2.02 -5.58
C GLU A 70 -8.25 2.27 -4.69
N TRP A 71 -7.72 1.22 -4.05
CA TRP A 71 -6.54 1.33 -3.20
C TRP A 71 -5.29 1.68 -4.01
N ILE A 72 -5.12 1.06 -5.17
CA ILE A 72 -4.02 1.37 -6.10
C ILE A 72 -4.13 2.83 -6.57
N ALA A 73 -5.31 3.28 -6.98
CA ALA A 73 -5.53 4.67 -7.37
C ALA A 73 -5.24 5.66 -6.22
N ALA A 74 -5.56 5.30 -4.97
CA ALA A 74 -5.25 6.09 -3.80
C ALA A 74 -3.73 6.13 -3.48
N ALA A 75 -2.99 5.06 -3.77
CA ALA A 75 -1.55 4.98 -3.53
C ALA A 75 -0.71 5.92 -4.44
N HIS A 76 -1.32 6.45 -5.49
CA HIS A 76 -0.70 7.41 -6.42
C HIS A 76 -0.95 8.89 -6.07
N ARG A 77 -1.69 9.17 -4.99
CA ARG A 77 -1.92 10.53 -4.49
C ARG A 77 -0.81 10.95 -3.53
#